data_AF-A0A5B8FJP4-F1
#
_entry.id   AF-A0A5B8FJP4-F1
#
_cell.length_a   1.000
_cell.length_b   1.000
_cell.length_c   1.000
_cell.angle_alpha   90.00
_cell.angle_beta   90.00
_cell.angle_gamma   90.00
#
_symmetry.space_group_name_H-M   'P 1'
#
loop_
_entity.id
_entity.type
_entity.pdbx_description
1 polymer ?
#
loop_
_entity_poly.entity_id
_entity_poly.type
_entity_poly.pdbx_seq_one_letter_code
_entity_poly.pdbx_strand_id
1 'polypeptide(L)'
;MTALTALRLAERSALVAIFLTMVGLFALNVAARQWGGDLATDLAWIDEAVRILNLFLVFLAAGLALERGRHVSVHTWRDRLAARTRLPLRRVIDALGLVFSLYVAWLGLKMTLFVFATGQRSPTLGLAMGWIYVAPTAGFALLALRYGLNLAGVTDRYATQAAAEASAEEAA
;
A
#
# COMPACT_ATOMS: atom_id res chain seq x y z
N MET A 1 17.07 -5.39 14.23
CA MET A 1 17.20 -4.02 13.66
C MET A 1 17.56 -4.03 12.17
N THR A 2 18.48 -4.89 11.72
CA THR A 2 18.89 -5.01 10.30
C THR A 2 17.76 -5.51 9.39
N ALA A 3 17.01 -6.54 9.79
CA ALA A 3 15.92 -7.11 8.98
C ALA A 3 14.79 -6.12 8.65
N LEU A 4 14.32 -5.31 9.61
CA LEU A 4 13.31 -4.28 9.37
C LEU A 4 13.81 -3.18 8.44
N THR A 5 15.10 -2.87 8.51
CA THR A 5 15.71 -1.84 7.67
C THR A 5 15.88 -2.35 6.23
N ALA A 6 16.28 -3.61 6.07
CA ALA A 6 16.28 -4.28 4.77
C ALA A 6 14.87 -4.36 4.15
N LEU A 7 13.85 -4.73 4.95
CA LEU A 7 12.46 -4.76 4.49
C LEU A 7 11.99 -3.39 4.02
N ARG A 8 12.23 -2.33 4.82
CA ARG A 8 11.89 -0.95 4.44
C ARG A 8 12.59 -0.51 3.16
N LEU A 9 13.86 -0.87 2.99
CA LEU A 9 14.62 -0.52 1.79
C LEU A 9 14.03 -1.23 0.58
N ALA A 10 13.76 -2.52 0.69
CA ALA A 10 13.14 -3.33 -0.37
C ALA A 10 11.75 -2.79 -0.77
N GLU A 11 10.88 -2.48 0.20
CA GLU A 11 9.57 -1.86 -0.05
C GLU A 11 9.73 -0.52 -0.79
N ARG A 12 10.61 0.36 -0.32
CA ARG A 12 10.85 1.67 -0.96
C ARG A 12 11.39 1.51 -2.37
N SER A 13 12.38 0.64 -2.58
CA SER A 13 12.93 0.40 -3.92
C SER A 13 11.88 -0.19 -4.86
N ALA A 14 11.02 -1.10 -4.37
CA ALA A 14 9.94 -1.67 -5.15
C ALA A 14 8.91 -0.60 -5.56
N LEU A 15 8.48 0.27 -4.64
CA LEU A 15 7.56 1.36 -4.97
C LEU A 15 8.15 2.32 -6.00
N VAL A 16 9.41 2.70 -5.84
CA VAL A 16 10.10 3.58 -6.80
C VAL A 16 10.23 2.90 -8.17
N ALA A 17 10.61 1.62 -8.21
CA ALA A 17 10.71 0.87 -9.45
C ALA A 17 9.35 0.75 -10.16
N ILE A 18 8.28 0.42 -9.43
CA ILE A 18 6.91 0.36 -9.97
C ILE A 18 6.51 1.72 -10.53
N PHE A 19 6.73 2.80 -9.78
CA PHE A 19 6.38 4.14 -10.21
C PHE A 19 7.14 4.57 -11.47
N LEU A 20 8.46 4.38 -11.50
CA LEU A 20 9.28 4.70 -12.69
C LEU A 20 8.87 3.87 -13.91
N THR A 21 8.55 2.59 -13.70
CA THR A 21 8.04 1.73 -14.77
C THR A 21 6.73 2.26 -15.31
N MET A 22 5.78 2.64 -14.45
CA MET A 22 4.51 3.23 -14.86
C MET A 22 4.71 4.52 -15.65
N VAL A 23 5.59 5.43 -15.19
CA VAL A 23 5.89 6.68 -15.88
C VAL A 23 6.50 6.40 -17.25
N GLY A 24 7.46 5.47 -17.34
CA GLY A 24 8.08 5.08 -18.61
C GLY A 24 7.07 4.48 -19.60
N LEU A 25 6.20 3.59 -19.12
CA LEU A 25 5.11 3.00 -19.91
C LEU A 25 4.14 4.07 -20.41
N PHE A 26 3.73 5.00 -19.55
CA PHE A 26 2.82 6.07 -19.94
C PHE A 26 3.46 7.04 -20.95
N ALA A 27 4.72 7.39 -20.74
CA ALA A 27 5.49 8.22 -21.67
C ALA A 27 5.62 7.53 -23.04
N LEU A 28 5.88 6.22 -23.07
CA LEU A 28 5.91 5.42 -24.28
C LEU A 28 4.54 5.38 -24.98
N ASN A 29 3.45 5.18 -24.22
CA ASN A 29 2.09 5.18 -24.77
C ASN A 29 1.76 6.53 -25.42
N VAL A 30 2.05 7.64 -24.72
CA VAL A 30 1.84 8.99 -25.26
C VAL A 30 2.70 9.22 -26.51
N ALA A 31 4.00 8.88 -26.47
CA ALA A 31 4.90 9.03 -27.61
C ALA A 31 4.44 8.21 -28.83
N ALA A 32 4.04 6.96 -28.63
CA ALA A 32 3.52 6.10 -29.68
C ALA A 32 2.20 6.62 -30.25
N ARG A 33 1.35 7.23 -29.43
CA ARG A 33 0.10 7.83 -29.89
C ARG A 33 0.31 9.13 -30.68
N GLN A 34 1.34 9.89 -30.35
CA GLN A 34 1.65 11.16 -31.03
C GLN A 34 2.51 10.99 -32.29
N TRP A 35 3.41 9.99 -32.33
CA TRP A 35 4.34 9.79 -33.45
C TRP A 35 4.14 8.49 -34.22
N GLY A 36 3.46 7.50 -33.65
CA GLY A 36 3.49 6.10 -34.11
C GLY A 36 2.31 5.60 -34.94
N GLY A 37 1.26 6.39 -35.18
CA GLY A 37 0.11 5.96 -36.01
C GLY A 37 -0.49 4.63 -35.54
N ASP A 38 -0.41 3.59 -36.38
CA ASP A 38 -0.95 2.24 -36.12
C ASP A 38 -0.31 1.53 -34.92
N LEU A 39 0.94 1.88 -34.54
CA LEU A 39 1.62 1.37 -33.34
C LEU A 39 0.87 1.71 -32.04
N ALA A 40 0.00 2.74 -32.05
CA ALA A 40 -0.79 3.11 -30.90
C ALA A 40 -1.83 2.04 -30.53
N THR A 41 -2.33 1.27 -31.51
CA THR A 41 -3.32 0.21 -31.29
C THR A 41 -2.67 -1.03 -30.69
N ASP A 42 -1.46 -1.37 -31.14
CA ASP A 42 -0.68 -2.51 -30.62
C ASP A 42 -0.23 -2.31 -29.17
N LEU A 43 -0.17 -1.06 -28.69
CA LEU A 43 0.21 -0.71 -27.33
C LEU A 43 -0.97 -0.51 -26.37
N ALA A 44 -2.19 -0.87 -26.75
CA ALA A 44 -3.37 -0.77 -25.88
C ALA A 44 -3.24 -1.58 -24.56
N TRP A 45 -2.35 -2.58 -24.52
CA TRP A 45 -2.03 -3.32 -23.30
C TRP A 45 -1.36 -2.44 -22.23
N ILE A 46 -0.70 -1.35 -22.60
CA ILE A 46 -0.01 -0.47 -21.66
C ILE A 46 -0.99 0.10 -20.62
N ASP A 47 -2.19 0.47 -21.03
CA ASP A 47 -3.20 1.02 -20.11
C ASP A 47 -3.61 -0.01 -19.04
N GLU A 48 -3.71 -1.27 -19.43
CA GLU A 48 -4.01 -2.38 -18.52
C GLU A 48 -2.81 -2.67 -17.59
N ALA A 49 -1.59 -2.72 -18.13
CA ALA A 49 -0.37 -2.91 -17.33
C ALA A 49 -0.18 -1.80 -16.29
N VAL A 50 -0.34 -0.53 -16.69
CA VAL A 50 -0.23 0.63 -15.79
C VAL A 50 -1.31 0.57 -14.71
N ARG A 51 -2.55 0.19 -15.05
CA ARG A 51 -3.62 0.04 -14.07
C ARG A 51 -3.31 -1.06 -13.03
N ILE A 52 -2.75 -2.19 -13.46
CA ILE A 52 -2.32 -3.27 -12.55
C ILE A 52 -1.16 -2.79 -11.68
N LEU A 53 -0.12 -2.18 -12.27
CA LEU A 53 1.01 -1.63 -11.52
C LEU A 53 0.58 -0.57 -10.50
N ASN A 54 -0.37 0.30 -10.85
CA ASN A 54 -0.95 1.29 -9.94
C ASN A 54 -1.59 0.62 -8.71
N LEU A 55 -2.29 -0.50 -8.92
CA LEU A 55 -2.90 -1.25 -7.84
C LEU A 55 -1.85 -1.75 -6.84
N PHE A 56 -0.77 -2.34 -7.35
CA PHE A 56 0.37 -2.75 -6.52
C PHE A 56 1.01 -1.55 -5.81
N LEU A 57 1.22 -0.44 -6.51
CA LEU A 57 1.80 0.77 -5.95
C LEU A 57 0.98 1.29 -4.75
N VAL A 58 -0.33 1.43 -4.92
CA VAL A 58 -1.23 1.94 -3.87
C VAL A 58 -1.24 1.03 -2.65
N PHE A 59 -1.42 -0.28 -2.84
CA PHE A 59 -1.54 -1.22 -1.71
C PHE A 59 -0.21 -1.48 -1.00
N LEU A 60 0.91 -1.55 -1.72
CA LEU A 60 2.23 -1.66 -1.10
C LEU A 60 2.62 -0.37 -0.38
N ALA A 61 2.24 0.81 -0.91
CA ALA A 61 2.52 2.09 -0.27
C ALA A 61 1.74 2.28 1.04
N ALA A 62 0.56 1.66 1.17
CA ALA A 62 -0.31 1.81 2.33
C ALA A 62 0.38 1.38 3.65
N GLY A 63 1.08 0.23 3.66
CA GLY A 63 1.84 -0.23 4.83
C GLY A 63 2.98 0.74 5.21
N LEU A 64 3.69 1.25 4.20
CA LEU A 64 4.78 2.22 4.38
C LEU A 64 4.28 3.60 4.83
N ALA A 65 3.04 3.97 4.48
CA ALA A 65 2.36 5.17 4.95
C ALA A 65 1.93 5.04 6.41
N LEU A 66 1.43 3.85 6.82
CA LEU A 66 1.07 3.55 8.20
C LEU A 66 2.30 3.62 9.13
N GLU A 67 3.45 3.06 8.71
CA GLU A 67 4.69 3.12 9.49
C GLU A 67 5.10 4.56 9.81
N ARG A 68 4.91 5.49 8.87
CA ARG A 68 5.25 6.90 9.06
C ARG A 68 4.21 7.69 9.85
N GLY A 69 3.19 7.03 10.40
CA GLY A 69 2.11 7.71 11.12
C GLY A 69 1.25 8.61 10.23
N ARG A 70 1.34 8.47 8.89
CA ARG A 70 0.58 9.29 7.93
C ARG A 70 -0.84 8.79 7.69
N HIS A 71 -1.29 7.81 8.46
CA HIS A 71 -2.68 7.36 8.45
C HIS A 71 -3.48 8.39 9.25
N VAL A 72 -4.24 9.23 8.56
CA VAL A 72 -4.93 10.39 9.13
C VAL A 72 -5.71 9.95 10.37
N SER A 73 -5.29 10.44 11.53
CA SER A 73 -5.93 10.18 12.82
C SER A 73 -6.19 11.51 13.50
N VAL A 74 -7.38 11.73 14.04
CA VAL A 74 -7.69 12.93 14.82
C VAL A 74 -7.03 12.82 16.20
N HIS A 75 -5.78 13.28 16.30
CA HIS A 75 -4.90 13.18 17.47
C HIS A 75 -5.50 13.87 18.71
N THR A 76 -6.00 15.09 18.54
CA THR A 76 -6.49 15.94 19.65
C THR A 76 -7.64 15.29 20.42
N TRP A 77 -8.54 14.63 19.71
CA TRP A 77 -9.68 13.94 20.33
C TRP A 77 -9.24 12.62 20.98
N ARG A 78 -8.40 11.83 20.30
CA ARG A 78 -7.85 10.58 20.83
C ARG A 78 -7.10 10.78 22.14
N ASP A 79 -6.18 11.75 22.18
CA ASP A 79 -5.29 11.94 23.32
C ASP A 79 -6.03 12.58 24.52
N ARG A 80 -7.01 13.47 24.28
CA ARG A 80 -7.92 13.98 25.33
C ARG A 80 -8.80 12.87 25.91
N LEU A 81 -9.34 12.00 25.08
CA LEU A 81 -10.19 10.89 25.53
C LEU A 81 -9.39 9.85 26.32
N ALA A 82 -8.18 9.52 25.86
CA ALA A 82 -7.28 8.61 26.57
C ALA A 82 -6.88 9.19 27.94
N ALA A 83 -6.58 10.48 28.04
CA ALA A 83 -6.27 11.14 29.31
C ALA A 83 -7.47 11.11 30.29
N ARG A 84 -8.69 11.27 29.77
CA ARG A 84 -9.92 11.28 30.58
C ARG A 84 -10.39 9.90 31.02
N THR A 85 -10.17 8.86 30.20
CA THR A 85 -10.66 7.50 30.44
C THR A 85 -9.58 6.53 30.94
N ARG A 86 -8.30 6.94 30.91
CA ARG A 86 -7.11 6.09 31.18
C ARG A 86 -7.04 4.81 30.34
N LEU A 87 -7.83 4.71 29.27
CA LEU A 87 -7.83 3.55 28.39
C LEU A 87 -6.59 3.55 27.49
N PRO A 88 -5.97 2.38 27.23
CA PRO A 88 -4.85 2.25 26.29
C PRO A 88 -5.34 2.32 24.84
N LEU A 89 -6.00 3.42 24.47
CA LEU A 89 -6.72 3.59 23.20
C LEU A 89 -5.83 3.36 21.97
N ARG A 90 -4.54 3.70 22.07
CA ARG A 90 -3.54 3.41 21.03
C ARG A 90 -3.41 1.91 20.74
N ARG A 91 -3.25 1.10 21.79
CA ARG A 91 -3.19 -0.37 21.66
C ARG A 91 -4.50 -0.96 21.13
N VAL A 92 -5.64 -0.39 21.52
CA VAL A 92 -6.95 -0.83 21.01
C VAL A 92 -7.07 -0.57 19.51
N ILE A 93 -6.68 0.63 19.06
CA ILE A 93 -6.68 0.99 17.63
C ILE A 93 -5.74 0.05 16.86
N ASP A 94 -4.55 -0.22 17.38
CA ASP A 94 -3.60 -1.10 16.70
C ASP A 94 -4.07 -2.55 16.66
N ALA A 95 -4.71 -3.05 17.73
CA ALA A 95 -5.29 -4.39 17.76
C ALA A 95 -6.45 -4.53 16.79
N LEU A 96 -7.35 -3.54 16.72
CA LEU A 96 -8.44 -3.51 15.74
C LEU A 96 -7.91 -3.44 14.31
N GLY A 97 -6.91 -2.58 14.07
CA GLY A 97 -6.23 -2.46 12.79
C GLY A 97 -5.56 -3.76 12.36
N LEU A 98 -4.91 -4.48 13.28
CA LEU A 98 -4.32 -5.79 13.05
C LEU A 98 -5.37 -6.82 12.64
N VAL A 99 -6.44 -6.98 13.43
CA VAL A 99 -7.50 -7.95 13.18
C VAL A 99 -8.19 -7.66 11.84
N PHE A 100 -8.52 -6.40 11.58
CA PHE A 100 -9.11 -5.98 10.32
C PHE A 100 -8.19 -6.30 9.13
N SER A 101 -6.91 -5.94 9.23
CA SER A 101 -5.95 -6.17 8.15
C SER A 101 -5.75 -7.66 7.87
N LEU A 102 -5.68 -8.50 8.91
CA LEU A 102 -5.60 -9.96 8.77
C LEU A 102 -6.85 -10.55 8.11
N TYR A 103 -8.04 -10.09 8.52
CA TYR A 103 -9.30 -10.54 7.94
C TYR A 103 -9.39 -10.21 6.45
N VAL A 104 -9.03 -8.98 6.06
CA VAL A 104 -9.03 -8.56 4.66
C VAL A 104 -7.95 -9.29 3.85
N ALA A 105 -6.76 -9.49 4.41
CA ALA A 105 -5.71 -10.29 3.77
C ALA A 105 -6.17 -11.74 3.51
N TRP A 106 -6.86 -12.36 4.48
CA TRP A 106 -7.41 -13.69 4.32
C TRP A 106 -8.50 -13.75 3.23
N LEU A 107 -9.44 -12.79 3.23
CA LEU A 107 -10.45 -12.69 2.19
C LEU A 107 -9.84 -12.45 0.80
N GLY A 108 -8.84 -11.58 0.73
CA GLY A 108 -8.07 -11.31 -0.48
C GLY A 108 -7.39 -12.56 -1.02
N LEU A 109 -6.77 -13.36 -0.15
CA LEU A 109 -6.15 -14.63 -0.53
C LEU A 109 -7.19 -15.61 -1.10
N LYS A 110 -8.35 -15.73 -0.44
CA LYS A 110 -9.45 -16.58 -0.93
C LYS A 110 -9.93 -16.14 -2.31
N MET A 111 -10.11 -14.83 -2.53
CA MET A 111 -10.51 -14.29 -3.83
C MET A 111 -9.43 -14.48 -4.89
N THR A 112 -8.17 -14.28 -4.54
CA THR A 112 -7.02 -14.50 -5.42
C THR A 112 -7.02 -15.94 -5.94
N LEU A 113 -7.09 -16.92 -5.05
CA LEU A 113 -7.12 -18.34 -5.41
C LEU A 113 -8.36 -18.70 -6.24
N PHE A 114 -9.52 -18.18 -5.87
CA PHE A 114 -10.76 -18.39 -6.61
C PHE A 114 -10.65 -17.88 -8.06
N VAL A 115 -10.15 -16.67 -8.27
CA VAL A 115 -10.04 -16.07 -9.60
C VAL A 115 -8.92 -16.72 -10.44
N PHE A 116 -7.84 -17.19 -9.82
CA PHE A 116 -6.87 -18.01 -10.55
C PHE A 116 -7.48 -19.33 -11.02
N ALA A 117 -8.36 -19.95 -10.22
CA ALA A 117 -9.02 -21.20 -10.58
C ALA A 117 -10.07 -21.05 -11.70
N THR A 118 -10.66 -19.87 -11.88
CA THR A 118 -11.61 -19.63 -12.99
C THR A 118 -10.94 -19.50 -14.36
N GLY A 119 -9.61 -19.36 -14.41
CA GLY A 119 -8.86 -19.20 -15.67
C GLY A 119 -9.14 -17.90 -16.41
N GLN A 120 -9.79 -16.92 -15.77
CA GLN A 120 -10.11 -15.65 -16.40
C GLN A 120 -8.85 -14.87 -16.76
N ARG A 121 -8.76 -14.47 -18.02
CA ARG A 121 -7.66 -13.69 -18.58
C ARG A 121 -8.06 -12.28 -18.95
N SER A 122 -7.09 -11.40 -18.88
CA SER A 122 -7.20 -10.00 -19.23
C SER A 122 -7.32 -9.84 -20.75
N PRO A 123 -8.17 -8.93 -21.27
CA PRO A 123 -8.45 -8.86 -22.71
C PRO A 123 -7.23 -8.50 -23.54
N THR A 124 -6.35 -7.67 -23.00
CA THR A 124 -5.26 -7.05 -23.76
C THR A 124 -3.90 -7.66 -23.45
N LEU A 125 -3.60 -7.91 -22.17
CA LEU A 125 -2.35 -8.59 -21.75
C LEU A 125 -2.45 -10.12 -21.72
N GLY A 126 -3.65 -10.71 -21.70
CA GLY A 126 -3.82 -12.14 -21.46
C GLY A 126 -3.36 -12.60 -20.06
N LEU A 127 -3.15 -11.67 -19.12
CA LEU A 127 -2.76 -11.97 -17.76
C LEU A 127 -3.93 -12.55 -16.98
N ALA A 128 -3.67 -13.49 -16.07
CA ALA A 128 -4.72 -14.00 -15.20
C ALA A 128 -5.23 -12.87 -14.28
N MET A 129 -6.55 -12.66 -14.23
CA MET A 129 -7.17 -11.59 -13.43
C MET A 129 -6.91 -11.75 -11.92
N GLY A 130 -6.46 -12.92 -11.47
CA GLY A 130 -6.05 -13.18 -10.10
C GLY A 130 -4.96 -12.21 -9.61
N TRP A 131 -4.09 -11.71 -10.50
CA TRP A 131 -3.05 -10.74 -10.15
C TRP A 131 -3.59 -9.42 -9.57
N ILE A 132 -4.80 -9.01 -9.95
CA ILE A 132 -5.47 -7.83 -9.39
C ILE A 132 -5.74 -8.03 -7.89
N TYR A 133 -6.07 -9.26 -7.47
CA TYR A 133 -6.37 -9.57 -6.08
C TYR A 133 -5.12 -9.84 -5.23
N VAL A 134 -3.98 -10.16 -5.85
CA VAL A 134 -2.70 -10.28 -5.15
C VAL A 134 -2.28 -8.95 -4.52
N ALA A 135 -2.47 -7.83 -5.22
CA ALA A 135 -2.09 -6.50 -4.74
C ALA A 135 -2.72 -6.12 -3.38
N PRO A 136 -4.06 -6.13 -3.21
CA PRO A 136 -4.68 -5.87 -1.90
C PRO A 136 -4.27 -6.92 -0.86
N THR A 137 -4.17 -8.19 -1.25
CA THR A 137 -3.76 -9.27 -0.32
C THR A 137 -2.40 -8.99 0.28
N ALA A 138 -1.40 -8.66 -0.55
CA ALA A 138 -0.05 -8.31 -0.13
C ALA A 138 -0.02 -7.03 0.69
N GLY A 139 -0.74 -5.97 0.26
CA GLY A 139 -0.81 -4.70 0.99
C GLY A 139 -1.39 -4.85 2.40
N PHE A 140 -2.50 -5.58 2.54
CA PHE A 140 -3.11 -5.85 3.84
C PHE A 140 -2.28 -6.80 4.71
N ALA A 141 -1.56 -7.75 4.13
CA ALA A 141 -0.60 -8.56 4.87
C ALA A 141 0.55 -7.70 5.45
N LEU A 142 1.07 -6.74 4.67
CA LEU A 142 2.06 -5.79 5.16
C LEU A 142 1.49 -4.86 6.24
N LEU A 143 0.26 -4.35 6.06
CA LEU A 143 -0.45 -3.56 7.08
C LEU A 143 -0.60 -4.35 8.39
N ALA A 144 -1.01 -5.61 8.31
CA ALA A 144 -1.10 -6.50 9.47
C ALA A 144 0.26 -6.64 10.17
N LEU A 145 1.35 -6.87 9.41
CA LEU A 145 2.70 -6.92 9.96
C LEU A 145 3.05 -5.61 10.70
N ARG A 146 2.75 -4.44 10.13
CA ARG A 146 3.04 -3.13 10.75
C ARG A 146 2.23 -2.90 12.03
N TYR A 147 0.94 -3.22 12.03
CA TYR A 147 0.13 -3.15 13.25
C TYR A 147 0.63 -4.11 14.34
N GLY A 148 1.02 -5.33 13.95
CA GLY A 148 1.61 -6.31 14.87
C GLY A 148 2.92 -5.84 15.50
N LEU A 149 3.83 -5.26 14.68
CA LEU A 149 5.09 -4.69 15.16
C LEU A 149 4.88 -3.49 16.11
N ASN A 150 3.88 -2.65 15.83
CA ASN A 150 3.53 -1.53 16.71
C ASN A 150 2.94 -2.01 18.04
N LEU A 151 2.06 -3.02 18.00
CA LEU A 151 1.45 -3.62 19.18
C LEU A 151 2.50 -4.34 20.06
N ALA A 152 3.49 -4.98 19.43
CA ALA A 152 4.63 -5.61 20.10
C ALA A 152 5.65 -4.59 20.66
N GLY A 153 5.47 -3.28 20.41
CA GLY A 153 6.36 -2.22 20.89
C GLY A 153 7.70 -2.14 20.16
N VAL A 154 7.85 -2.81 19.01
CA VAL A 154 9.09 -2.81 18.21
C VAL A 154 9.23 -1.53 17.38
N THR A 155 8.10 -0.94 17.00
CA THR A 155 8.01 0.35 16.30
C THR A 155 7.06 1.26 17.04
N ASP A 156 7.36 2.56 17.09
CA ASP A 156 6.44 3.58 17.63
C ASP A 156 6.05 4.58 16.53
N ARG A 157 4.92 4.28 15.87
CA ARG A 157 4.37 5.17 14.84
C ARG A 157 3.86 6.49 15.41
N TYR A 158 3.48 6.51 16.69
CA TYR A 158 2.95 7.71 17.34
C TYR A 158 4.04 8.72 17.63
N ALA A 159 5.22 8.26 18.04
CA ALA A 159 6.40 9.11 18.19
C ALA A 159 6.80 9.74 16.83
N THR A 160 6.76 8.96 15.75
CA THR A 160 7.08 9.42 14.39
C THR A 160 6.09 10.49 13.91
N GLN A 161 4.79 10.31 14.20
CA GLN A 161 3.74 11.27 13.87
C GLN A 161 3.92 12.60 14.62
N ALA A 162 4.17 12.55 15.93
CA ALA A 162 4.36 13.75 16.75
C ALA A 162 5.57 14.59 16.28
N ALA A 163 6.67 13.93 15.91
CA ALA A 163 7.84 14.61 15.34
C ALA A 163 7.53 15.29 13.99
N ALA A 164 6.74 14.65 13.14
CA ALA A 164 6.33 15.22 11.86
C ALA A 164 5.41 16.46 12.04
N GLU A 165 4.46 16.39 12.98
CA GLU A 165 3.56 17.51 13.31
C GLU A 165 4.36 18.71 13.87
N ALA A 166 5.29 18.47 14.80
CA ALA A 166 6.17 19.52 15.34
C ALA A 166 7.01 20.20 14.26
N SER A 167 7.59 19.43 13.33
CA SER A 167 8.37 20.00 12.21
C SER A 167 7.53 20.80 11.22
N ALA A 168 6.24 20.48 11.08
CA ALA A 168 5.34 21.21 10.20
C ALA A 168 4.89 22.53 10.84
N GLU A 169 4.71 22.57 12.16
CA GLU A 169 4.40 23.78 12.92
C GLU A 169 5.59 24.76 12.98
N GLU A 170 6.82 24.25 13.09
CA GLU A 170 8.05 25.06 13.06
C GLU A 170 8.34 25.66 11.68
N ALA A 171 7.79 25.07 10.61
CA ALA A 171 7.94 25.54 9.22
C ALA A 171 6.81 26.47 8.74
N ALA A 172 5.77 26.68 9.56
CA ALA A 172 4.59 27.51 9.26
C ALA A 172 4.69 28.91 9.89
#